data_AF-A0A176RX65-F1
#
_entry.id   AF-A0A176RX65-F1
#
_cell.length_a   1.000
_cell.length_b   1.000
_cell.length_c   1.000
_cell.angle_alpha   90.00
_cell.angle_beta   90.00
_cell.angle_gamma   90.00
#
_symmetry.space_group_name_H-M   'P 1'
#
loop_
_entity.id
_entity.type
_entity.pdbx_description
1 polymer ?
#
loop_
_entity_poly.entity_id
_entity_poly.type
_entity_poly.pdbx_seq_one_letter_code
_entity_poly.pdbx_strand_id
1 'polypeptide(L)'
;NAGQPAIVPNTLLQNKAQRYYFGETMRLEKGQIYVSPFDFNIEGGKVEKPFKTMIRFGTPVFDAHGEKMGVIIFNYFGSKLLDHFEKATTKIAEHTMLLNADGFLLYNPYSSEMNWGHSFGKQFLLAWEKMAPIEAEQLYDADGERDWGHSFGKQFPHAWEKITQTEA
;
A
#
# COMPACT_ATOMS: atom_id res chain seq x y z
N ASN A 1 21.38 -1.05 3.51
CA ASN A 1 22.77 -0.53 3.55
C ASN A 1 23.17 0.06 4.91
N ALA A 2 22.46 -0.25 6.03
CA ALA A 2 22.75 0.33 7.34
C ALA A 2 22.89 1.87 7.36
N GLY A 3 22.14 2.57 6.50
CA GLY A 3 22.21 4.03 6.39
C GLY A 3 23.37 4.56 5.53
N GLN A 4 24.13 3.69 4.85
CA GLN A 4 25.25 4.08 3.98
C GLN A 4 24.82 4.12 2.50
N PRO A 5 24.45 5.28 1.94
CA PRO A 5 24.07 5.38 0.54
C PRO A 5 25.24 4.97 -0.36
N ALA A 6 24.96 4.20 -1.40
CA ALA A 6 25.95 3.77 -2.38
C ALA A 6 25.32 3.78 -3.77
N ILE A 7 26.11 4.12 -4.78
CA ILE A 7 25.70 4.00 -6.17
C ILE A 7 25.79 2.53 -6.56
N VAL A 8 24.69 1.99 -7.09
CA VAL A 8 24.64 0.60 -7.54
C VAL A 8 25.32 0.51 -8.92
N PRO A 9 26.27 -0.42 -9.15
CA PRO A 9 26.87 -0.63 -10.46
C PRO A 9 25.81 -0.97 -11.52
N ASN A 10 26.04 -0.53 -12.77
CA ASN A 10 25.09 -0.73 -13.88
C ASN A 10 24.67 -2.20 -14.08
N THR A 11 25.59 -3.15 -13.84
CA THR A 11 25.33 -4.59 -13.96
C THR A 11 24.39 -5.14 -12.89
N LEU A 12 24.21 -4.43 -11.78
CA LEU A 12 23.31 -4.79 -10.68
C LEU A 12 22.02 -3.95 -10.67
N LEU A 13 21.89 -2.99 -11.59
CA LEU A 13 20.66 -2.22 -11.74
C LEU A 13 19.52 -3.14 -12.20
N GLN A 14 18.34 -2.91 -11.63
CA GLN A 14 17.12 -3.60 -12.02
C GLN A 14 16.15 -2.65 -12.68
N ASN A 15 15.52 -3.11 -13.76
CA ASN A 15 14.44 -2.37 -14.39
C ASN A 15 13.16 -2.53 -13.55
N LYS A 16 12.71 -1.44 -12.93
CA LYS A 16 11.44 -1.35 -12.18
C LYS A 16 10.40 -0.46 -12.89
N ALA A 17 10.60 -0.11 -14.17
CA ALA A 17 9.72 0.82 -14.90
C ALA A 17 8.27 0.32 -15.01
N GLN A 18 8.06 -1.00 -15.04
CA GLN A 18 6.74 -1.63 -15.10
C GLN A 18 6.05 -1.77 -13.73
N ARG A 19 6.68 -1.31 -12.65
CA ARG A 19 6.06 -1.33 -11.32
C ARG A 19 5.09 -0.17 -11.21
N TYR A 20 3.87 -0.45 -10.73
CA TYR A 20 2.80 0.55 -10.63
C TYR A 20 3.28 1.85 -9.95
N TYR A 21 4.02 1.75 -8.84
CA TYR A 21 4.50 2.90 -8.08
C TYR A 21 5.42 3.82 -8.89
N PHE A 22 6.13 3.30 -9.90
CA PHE A 22 6.95 4.12 -10.78
C PHE A 22 6.07 4.99 -11.67
N GLY A 23 5.08 4.37 -12.32
CA GLY A 23 4.12 5.07 -13.18
C GLY A 23 3.29 6.11 -12.41
N GLU A 24 2.74 5.73 -11.24
CA GLU A 24 1.98 6.65 -10.41
C GLU A 24 2.82 7.85 -9.95
N THR A 25 4.08 7.62 -9.57
CA THR A 25 4.98 8.72 -9.15
C THR A 25 5.36 9.62 -10.33
N MET A 26 5.60 9.08 -11.52
CA MET A 26 5.93 9.87 -12.72
C MET A 26 4.78 10.78 -13.18
N ARG A 27 3.53 10.43 -12.86
CA ARG A 27 2.36 11.26 -13.19
C ARG A 27 2.23 12.51 -12.32
N LEU A 28 2.89 12.54 -11.17
CA LEU A 28 2.80 13.65 -10.23
C LEU A 28 3.46 14.93 -10.75
N GLU A 29 3.01 16.05 -10.20
CA GLU A 29 3.60 17.37 -10.37
C GLU A 29 4.65 17.67 -9.30
N LYS A 30 5.44 18.73 -9.52
CA LYS A 30 6.48 19.16 -8.57
C LYS A 30 5.88 19.47 -7.20
N GLY A 31 6.45 18.85 -6.17
CA GLY A 31 6.02 19.01 -4.78
C GLY A 31 4.92 18.04 -4.34
N GLN A 32 4.37 17.23 -5.23
CA GLN A 32 3.42 16.18 -4.87
C GLN A 32 4.16 14.90 -4.43
N ILE A 33 3.52 14.15 -3.53
CA ILE A 33 4.05 12.91 -2.98
C ILE A 33 3.04 11.79 -3.23
N TYR A 34 3.51 10.69 -3.81
CA TYR A 34 2.80 9.44 -3.94
C TYR A 34 2.99 8.60 -2.68
N VAL A 35 1.93 7.94 -2.21
CA VAL A 35 2.00 6.94 -1.14
C VAL A 35 1.37 5.66 -1.65
N SER A 36 2.12 4.55 -1.62
CA SER A 36 1.60 3.26 -2.05
C SER A 36 0.66 2.64 -1.02
N PRO A 37 -0.24 1.73 -1.43
CA PRO A 37 -0.84 0.80 -0.49
C PRO A 37 0.24 -0.06 0.19
N PHE A 38 -0.13 -0.71 1.28
CA PHE A 38 0.68 -1.79 1.85
C PHE A 38 0.74 -2.96 0.87
N ASP A 39 1.95 -3.35 0.48
CA ASP A 39 2.16 -4.53 -0.35
C ASP A 39 3.46 -5.25 0.04
N PHE A 40 3.73 -6.37 -0.63
CA PHE A 40 4.99 -7.07 -0.47
C PHE A 40 6.11 -6.51 -1.35
N ASN A 41 7.34 -6.59 -0.83
CA ASN A 41 8.50 -6.36 -1.66
C ASN A 41 8.63 -7.45 -2.73
N ILE A 42 8.90 -7.01 -3.97
CA ILE A 42 9.09 -7.89 -5.13
C ILE A 42 10.48 -7.67 -5.70
N GLU A 43 11.27 -8.74 -5.71
CA GLU A 43 12.64 -8.79 -6.17
C GLU A 43 12.83 -9.91 -7.19
N GLY A 44 13.50 -9.63 -8.31
CA GLY A 44 13.62 -10.58 -9.42
C GLY A 44 12.27 -11.08 -9.96
N GLY A 45 11.20 -10.27 -9.83
CA GLY A 45 9.85 -10.64 -10.24
C GLY A 45 9.10 -11.56 -9.26
N LYS A 46 9.68 -11.88 -8.10
CA LYS A 46 9.08 -12.74 -7.07
C LYS A 46 8.88 -11.98 -5.78
N VAL A 47 7.84 -12.35 -5.03
CA VAL A 47 7.66 -11.85 -3.66
C VAL A 47 8.87 -12.29 -2.82
N GLU A 48 9.52 -11.33 -2.18
CA GLU A 48 10.68 -11.60 -1.32
C GLU A 48 10.26 -12.39 -0.07
N LYS A 49 11.11 -13.36 0.33
CA LYS A 49 10.94 -14.15 1.55
C LYS A 49 12.15 -13.95 2.49
N PRO A 50 11.95 -13.85 3.83
CA PRO A 50 10.64 -13.78 4.52
C PRO A 50 9.85 -12.55 4.05
N PHE A 51 8.52 -12.64 4.10
CA PHE A 51 7.65 -11.60 3.55
C PHE A 51 7.98 -10.23 4.14
N LYS A 52 8.27 -9.25 3.28
CA LYS A 52 8.55 -7.87 3.67
C LYS A 52 7.45 -6.97 3.18
N THR A 53 6.68 -6.43 4.12
CA THR A 53 5.61 -5.49 3.80
C THR A 53 6.18 -4.09 3.74
N MET A 54 5.83 -3.35 2.70
CA MET A 54 6.41 -2.06 2.40
C MET A 54 5.32 -1.03 2.12
N ILE A 55 5.59 0.20 2.54
CA ILE A 55 4.93 1.40 2.06
C ILE A 55 5.98 2.17 1.26
N ARG A 56 5.62 2.65 0.07
CA ARG A 56 6.53 3.40 -0.80
C ARG A 56 6.05 4.83 -0.92
N PHE A 57 6.97 5.75 -0.67
CA PHE A 57 6.76 7.17 -0.88
C PHE A 57 7.53 7.58 -2.13
N GLY A 58 6.85 8.23 -3.07
CA GLY A 58 7.44 8.61 -4.34
C GLY A 58 7.31 10.10 -4.61
N THR A 59 8.33 10.71 -5.19
CA THR A 59 8.23 12.05 -5.78
C THR A 59 8.99 12.10 -7.10
N PRO A 60 8.47 12.81 -8.13
CA PRO A 60 9.21 13.06 -9.36
C PRO A 60 10.39 14.01 -9.11
N VAL A 61 11.45 13.83 -9.89
CA VAL A 61 12.63 14.70 -9.95
C VAL A 61 12.60 15.44 -11.28
N PHE A 62 12.92 16.73 -11.23
CA PHE A 62 12.91 17.61 -12.39
C PHE A 62 14.31 18.19 -12.61
N ASP A 63 14.64 18.49 -13.86
CA ASP A 63 15.85 19.24 -14.20
C ASP A 63 15.68 20.75 -13.95
N ALA A 64 16.69 21.53 -14.33
CA ALA A 64 16.67 22.99 -14.16
C ALA A 64 15.63 23.70 -15.05
N HIS A 65 15.16 23.06 -16.12
CA HIS A 65 14.16 23.59 -17.05
C HIS A 65 12.73 23.20 -16.66
N GLY A 66 12.57 22.31 -15.68
CA GLY A 66 11.27 21.79 -15.24
C GLY A 66 10.85 20.50 -15.94
N GLU A 67 11.76 19.83 -16.65
CA GLU A 67 11.50 18.56 -17.32
C GLU A 67 11.66 17.38 -16.36
N LYS A 68 10.75 16.40 -16.43
CA LYS A 68 10.79 15.20 -15.56
C LYS A 68 11.98 14.32 -15.94
N MET A 69 12.90 14.13 -15.00
CA MET A 69 14.08 13.26 -15.16
C MET A 69 13.86 11.84 -14.65
N GLY A 70 12.96 11.64 -13.69
CA GLY A 70 12.75 10.36 -13.04
C GLY A 70 12.04 10.50 -11.70
N VAL A 71 12.25 9.53 -10.81
CA VAL A 71 11.58 9.47 -9.50
C VAL A 71 12.57 9.15 -8.38
N ILE A 72 12.30 9.68 -7.19
CA ILE A 72 12.87 9.19 -5.93
C ILE A 72 11.79 8.35 -5.25
N ILE A 73 12.14 7.12 -4.89
CA ILE A 73 11.27 6.20 -4.15
C ILE A 73 11.92 5.89 -2.80
N PHE A 74 11.19 6.16 -1.72
CA PHE A 74 11.55 5.79 -0.37
C PHE A 74 10.73 4.58 0.06
N ASN A 75 11.40 3.47 0.36
CA ASN A 75 10.79 2.25 0.87
C ASN A 75 10.78 2.27 2.40
N TYR A 76 9.60 2.25 3.00
CA TYR A 76 9.39 2.17 4.45
C TYR A 76 8.90 0.77 4.84
N PHE A 77 9.49 0.18 5.88
CA PHE A 77 9.04 -1.12 6.39
C PHE A 77 7.68 -0.98 7.06
N GLY A 78 6.67 -1.64 6.49
CA GLY A 78 5.31 -1.68 7.00
C GLY A 78 5.24 -2.23 8.42
N SER A 79 6.11 -3.19 8.77
CA SER A 79 6.23 -3.74 10.13
C SER A 79 6.43 -2.64 11.17
N LYS A 80 7.23 -1.60 10.89
CA LYS A 80 7.41 -0.49 11.84
C LYS A 80 6.11 0.26 12.11
N LEU A 81 5.25 0.44 11.11
CA LEU A 81 3.96 1.08 11.32
C LEU A 81 3.04 0.17 12.14
N LEU A 82 3.04 -1.13 11.85
CA LEU A 82 2.26 -2.12 12.59
C LEU A 82 2.71 -2.23 14.06
N ASP A 83 4.01 -2.20 14.33
CA ASP A 83 4.55 -2.21 15.70
C ASP A 83 4.07 -0.99 16.50
N HIS A 84 4.02 0.20 15.87
CA HIS A 84 3.47 1.40 16.52
C HIS A 84 1.96 1.30 16.70
N PHE A 85 1.25 0.75 15.72
CA PHE A 85 -0.19 0.53 15.79
C PHE A 85 -0.55 -0.41 16.95
N GLU A 86 0.16 -1.53 17.10
CA GLU A 86 -0.03 -2.48 18.21
C GLU A 86 0.22 -1.82 19.57
N LYS A 87 1.28 -1.02 19.70
CA LYS A 87 1.59 -0.27 20.92
C LYS A 87 0.53 0.80 21.24
N ALA A 88 0.00 1.47 20.23
CA ALA A 88 -1.04 2.48 20.40
C ALA A 88 -2.39 1.84 20.78
N THR A 89 -2.64 0.63 20.29
CA THR A 89 -3.91 -0.09 20.50
C THR A 89 -3.87 -1.06 21.67
N THR A 90 -2.79 -1.14 22.45
CA THR A 90 -2.60 -2.16 23.51
C THR A 90 -3.78 -2.32 24.48
N LYS A 91 -4.53 -1.25 24.78
CA LYS A 91 -5.72 -1.32 25.66
C LYS A 91 -6.94 -1.99 25.02
N ILE A 92 -6.97 -2.11 23.70
CA ILE A 92 -8.03 -2.70 22.88
C ILE A 92 -7.49 -3.76 21.90
N ALA A 93 -6.21 -4.12 22.03
CA ALA A 93 -5.47 -4.87 21.02
C ALA A 93 -6.11 -6.25 20.76
N GLU A 94 -6.64 -6.90 21.80
CA GLU A 94 -7.33 -8.20 21.72
C GLU A 94 -8.55 -8.21 20.76
N HIS A 95 -9.03 -7.05 20.33
CA HIS A 95 -10.19 -6.90 19.46
C HIS A 95 -9.93 -6.01 18.23
N THR A 96 -8.67 -5.64 17.97
CA THR A 96 -8.34 -4.67 16.91
C THR A 96 -7.82 -5.36 15.66
N MET A 97 -8.49 -5.15 14.54
CA MET A 97 -8.01 -5.58 13.23
C MET A 97 -7.74 -4.36 12.35
N LEU A 98 -6.71 -4.45 11.51
CA LEU A 98 -6.43 -3.44 10.49
C LEU A 98 -6.56 -4.08 9.11
N LEU A 99 -7.37 -3.50 8.24
CA LEU A 99 -7.56 -3.94 6.87
C LEU A 99 -7.18 -2.83 5.90
N ASN A 100 -6.71 -3.18 4.70
CA ASN A 100 -6.64 -2.22 3.61
C ASN A 100 -8.02 -2.05 2.94
N ALA A 101 -8.13 -1.09 2.01
CA ALA A 101 -9.38 -0.79 1.29
C ALA A 101 -9.92 -1.98 0.47
N ASP A 102 -9.05 -2.90 0.06
CA ASP A 102 -9.40 -4.12 -0.67
C ASP A 102 -9.80 -5.29 0.26
N GLY A 103 -9.83 -5.07 1.58
CA GLY A 103 -10.22 -6.05 2.58
C GLY A 103 -9.17 -7.11 2.90
N PHE A 104 -7.89 -6.83 2.63
CA PHE A 104 -6.78 -7.63 3.10
C PHE A 104 -6.44 -7.28 4.55
N LEU A 105 -6.28 -8.31 5.37
CA LEU A 105 -5.91 -8.17 6.78
C LEU A 105 -4.43 -7.82 6.89
N LEU A 106 -4.13 -6.61 7.35
CA LEU A 106 -2.77 -6.10 7.58
C LEU A 106 -2.28 -6.43 8.99
N TYR A 107 -3.19 -6.44 9.97
CA TYR A 107 -2.91 -6.77 11.36
C TYR A 107 -4.12 -7.45 12.02
N ASN A 108 -3.84 -8.44 12.87
CA ASN A 108 -4.77 -9.03 13.83
C ASN A 108 -4.00 -9.50 15.08
N PRO A 109 -4.68 -9.61 16.24
CA PRO A 109 -4.04 -9.92 17.51
C PRO A 109 -3.87 -11.43 17.76
N TYR A 110 -4.45 -12.30 16.92
CA TYR A 110 -4.54 -13.73 17.18
C TYR A 110 -3.43 -14.54 16.50
N SER A 111 -3.02 -14.14 15.29
CA SER A 111 -1.95 -14.83 14.55
C SER A 111 -1.28 -13.92 13.53
N SER A 112 0.02 -13.73 13.68
CA SER A 112 0.84 -13.04 12.67
C SER A 112 0.91 -13.80 11.34
N GLU A 113 0.58 -15.09 11.32
CA GLU A 113 0.54 -15.92 10.10
C GLU A 113 -0.73 -15.68 9.29
N MET A 114 -1.81 -15.19 9.93
CA MET A 114 -3.04 -14.76 9.26
C MET A 114 -2.94 -13.33 8.72
N ASN A 115 -2.00 -12.53 9.23
CA ASN A 115 -1.68 -11.26 8.60
C ASN A 115 -1.22 -11.56 7.17
N TRP A 116 -1.75 -10.81 6.22
CA TRP A 116 -1.45 -10.98 4.80
C TRP A 116 -2.00 -12.28 4.17
N GLY A 117 -2.80 -13.05 4.92
CA GLY A 117 -3.57 -14.20 4.48
C GLY A 117 -4.87 -13.82 3.77
N HIS A 118 -5.38 -14.73 2.94
CA HIS A 118 -6.45 -14.48 1.97
C HIS A 118 -7.68 -13.76 2.53
N SER A 119 -7.92 -12.57 1.96
CA SER A 119 -9.17 -11.83 1.89
C SER A 119 -10.15 -12.09 3.03
N PHE A 120 -10.00 -11.38 4.15
CA PHE A 120 -11.02 -11.31 5.18
C PHE A 120 -12.40 -11.05 4.55
N GLY A 121 -12.47 -10.17 3.54
CA GLY A 121 -13.70 -9.92 2.78
C GLY A 121 -14.27 -11.12 2.01
N LYS A 122 -13.44 -12.09 1.58
CA LYS A 122 -13.92 -13.33 0.96
C LYS A 122 -14.31 -14.38 1.99
N GLN A 123 -13.56 -14.48 3.08
CA GLN A 123 -13.81 -15.48 4.14
C GLN A 123 -14.96 -15.09 5.05
N PHE A 124 -15.16 -13.80 5.27
CA PHE A 124 -16.17 -13.22 6.17
C PHE A 124 -17.02 -12.20 5.42
N LEU A 125 -17.55 -12.58 4.25
CA LEU A 125 -18.31 -11.70 3.37
C LEU A 125 -19.43 -10.93 4.11
N LEU A 126 -20.19 -11.60 4.98
CA LEU A 126 -21.25 -10.96 5.77
C LEU A 126 -20.72 -9.98 6.82
N ALA A 127 -19.55 -10.23 7.39
CA ALA A 127 -18.91 -9.29 8.31
C ALA A 127 -18.33 -8.10 7.53
N TRP A 128 -17.76 -8.37 6.35
CA TRP A 128 -17.26 -7.35 5.45
C TRP A 128 -18.38 -6.45 4.91
N GLU A 129 -19.50 -6.99 4.45
CA GLU A 129 -20.68 -6.20 4.03
C GLU A 129 -21.23 -5.32 5.16
N LYS A 130 -21.10 -5.76 6.42
CA LYS A 130 -21.47 -4.95 7.59
C LYS A 130 -20.44 -3.87 7.93
N MET A 131 -19.19 -4.02 7.51
CA MET A 131 -18.10 -3.07 7.74
C MET A 131 -17.85 -2.11 6.55
N ALA A 132 -18.13 -2.58 5.33
CA ALA A 132 -18.00 -1.85 4.08
C ALA A 132 -19.41 -1.52 3.57
N PRO A 133 -19.97 -0.32 3.76
CA PRO A 133 -19.45 0.93 4.34
C PRO A 133 -20.21 1.41 5.59
N ILE A 134 -19.47 1.73 6.66
CA ILE A 134 -19.65 3.02 7.33
C ILE A 134 -18.92 4.01 6.41
N GLU A 135 -19.66 4.84 5.70
CA GLU A 135 -19.13 5.67 4.61
C GLU A 135 -17.96 6.53 5.10
N ALA A 136 -16.95 6.65 4.24
CA ALA A 136 -15.93 7.69 4.33
C ALA A 136 -16.48 9.10 4.04
N GLU A 137 -17.81 9.32 4.17
CA GLU A 137 -18.53 10.60 4.05
C GLU A 137 -18.73 11.33 5.39
N GLN A 138 -18.16 10.83 6.49
CA GLN A 138 -18.12 11.55 7.76
C GLN A 138 -16.77 12.18 8.04
N LEU A 139 -16.23 12.95 7.08
CA LEU A 139 -14.93 13.56 7.27
C LEU A 139 -14.91 15.10 7.10
N TYR A 140 -15.94 15.80 6.57
CA TYR A 140 -16.18 17.25 6.83
C TYR A 140 -17.65 17.51 7.15
N ASP A 141 -17.91 18.33 8.18
CA ASP A 141 -19.19 18.95 8.47
C ASP A 141 -19.34 20.32 7.77
N ALA A 142 -20.46 21.01 8.03
CA ALA A 142 -20.78 22.31 7.45
C ALA A 142 -19.80 23.45 7.83
N ASP A 143 -18.83 23.18 8.72
CA ASP A 143 -17.92 24.16 9.31
C ASP A 143 -16.47 24.06 8.76
N GLY A 144 -16.13 23.04 7.95
CA GLY A 144 -14.92 23.02 7.11
C GLY A 144 -13.68 22.25 7.58
N GLU A 145 -13.77 21.20 8.40
CA GLU A 145 -12.65 20.27 8.78
C GLU A 145 -12.60 18.89 8.08
N ARG A 146 -11.43 18.24 7.82
CA ARG A 146 -11.09 17.41 6.60
C ARG A 146 -11.61 15.99 6.17
N ASP A 147 -12.50 15.93 5.14
CA ASP A 147 -12.94 14.86 4.17
C ASP A 147 -12.01 14.62 2.97
N TRP A 148 -11.96 13.36 2.56
CA TRP A 148 -11.11 12.85 1.48
C TRP A 148 -11.84 11.84 0.60
N GLY A 149 -13.01 12.20 0.09
CA GLY A 149 -13.67 11.46 -0.98
C GLY A 149 -13.22 11.92 -2.36
N HIS A 150 -12.36 11.14 -3.05
CA HIS A 150 -12.53 10.89 -4.49
C HIS A 150 -11.64 9.73 -5.01
N SER A 151 -12.34 8.69 -5.50
CA SER A 151 -11.95 7.77 -6.58
C SER A 151 -11.01 6.60 -6.26
N PHE A 152 -11.59 5.42 -5.97
CA PHE A 152 -10.95 4.12 -6.29
C PHE A 152 -11.88 3.05 -6.88
N GLY A 153 -13.14 3.39 -7.23
CA GLY A 153 -14.09 2.45 -7.81
C GLY A 153 -14.22 2.45 -9.35
N LYS A 154 -13.65 3.43 -10.06
CA LYS A 154 -13.89 3.62 -11.51
C LYS A 154 -12.75 3.18 -12.44
N GLN A 155 -11.58 2.83 -11.92
CA GLN A 155 -10.39 2.65 -12.78
C GLN A 155 -10.02 1.19 -13.10
N PHE A 156 -10.57 0.19 -12.42
CA PHE A 156 -10.25 -1.23 -12.69
C PHE A 156 -11.46 -2.17 -12.62
N PRO A 157 -12.48 -2.02 -13.51
CA PRO A 157 -13.64 -2.90 -13.51
C PRO A 157 -13.33 -4.39 -13.85
N HIS A 158 -12.17 -4.67 -14.46
CA HIS A 158 -11.80 -6.03 -14.92
C HIS A 158 -10.69 -6.71 -14.12
N ALA A 159 -10.23 -6.15 -13.00
CA ALA A 159 -9.26 -6.83 -12.14
C ALA A 159 -9.86 -8.09 -11.48
N TRP A 160 -11.19 -8.18 -11.41
CA TRP A 160 -11.93 -9.27 -10.78
C TRP A 160 -12.08 -10.53 -11.64
N GLU A 161 -11.88 -10.46 -12.96
CA GLU A 161 -12.18 -11.58 -13.87
C GLU A 161 -10.98 -12.51 -14.16
N LYS A 162 -9.77 -12.19 -13.69
CA LYS A 162 -8.55 -13.00 -13.95
C LYS A 162 -8.06 -13.87 -12.80
N ILE A 163 -8.77 -13.92 -11.67
CA ILE A 163 -8.31 -14.65 -10.47
C ILE A 163 -9.08 -15.96 -10.24
N THR A 164 -10.09 -16.29 -11.07
CA THR A 164 -10.91 -17.51 -10.90
C THR A 164 -10.66 -18.60 -11.95
N GLN A 165 -9.63 -18.49 -12.78
CA GLN A 165 -9.28 -19.54 -13.77
C GLN A 165 -7.87 -20.08 -13.57
N THR A 166 -7.60 -20.70 -12.42
CA THR A 166 -6.63 -21.81 -12.35
C THR A 166 -6.94 -22.66 -11.13
N GLU A 167 -8.01 -23.44 -11.19
CA GLU A 167 -8.22 -24.63 -10.36
C GLU A 167 -9.35 -25.46 -11.01
N ALA A 168 -8.93 -26.36 -11.91
CA ALA A 168 -9.68 -27.52 -12.36
C ALA A 168 -8.68 -28.67 -12.50
#